data_AF-A0A416K3D5-F1
#
_entry.id   AF-A0A416K3D5-F1
#
_cell.length_a   1.000
_cell.length_b   1.000
_cell.length_c   1.000
_cell.angle_alpha   90.00
_cell.angle_beta   90.00
_cell.angle_gamma   90.00
#
_symmetry.space_group_name_H-M   'P 1'
#
loop_
_entity.id
_entity.type
_entity.pdbx_description
1 polymer ?
#
loop_
_entity_poly.entity_id
_entity_poly.type
_entity_poly.pdbx_seq_one_letter_code
_entity_poly.pdbx_strand_id
1 'polypeptide(L)'
;MYKPHTIEQYKVYRFLEENFALEHFLLAPLSRFGLILEDKTGEKIAFAFLNNCVQEIPVPAPAAPETVTAFLKQFRSLTPRPVIHDFEALTRWWLNNPNPLTYQQALGMSDILYRHFLSHPLISEDETLRLARKGLVTESEYNDLQLWYFNGHTMSCWFGPLGVDGTGSLYGLIFDYQTASPTKTQFYLLDDYYRVMNHLTE
;
A
#
# COMPACT_ATOMS: atom_id res chain seq x y z
N MET A 1 -9.53 -10.22 -6.25
CA MET A 1 -10.50 -9.54 -7.12
C MET A 1 -10.72 -8.13 -6.57
N TYR A 2 -10.55 -7.09 -7.39
CA TYR A 2 -10.74 -5.70 -6.97
C TYR A 2 -12.20 -5.45 -6.57
N LYS A 3 -12.41 -4.62 -5.54
CA LYS A 3 -13.75 -4.23 -5.09
C LYS A 3 -14.00 -2.76 -5.44
N PRO A 4 -14.88 -2.47 -6.42
CA PRO A 4 -15.25 -1.09 -6.73
C PRO A 4 -15.93 -0.38 -5.55
N HIS A 5 -15.62 0.90 -5.36
CA HIS A 5 -16.18 1.73 -4.28
C HIS A 5 -17.29 2.67 -4.76
N THR A 6 -17.47 2.82 -6.07
CA THR A 6 -18.53 3.64 -6.69
C THR A 6 -19.22 2.88 -7.83
N ILE A 7 -20.41 3.34 -8.21
CA ILE A 7 -21.16 2.75 -9.34
C ILE A 7 -20.40 2.95 -10.65
N GLU A 8 -19.75 4.09 -10.82
CA GLU A 8 -18.96 4.41 -12.01
C GLU A 8 -17.72 3.54 -12.10
N GLN A 9 -16.99 3.34 -10.99
CA GLN A 9 -15.91 2.35 -10.96
C GLN A 9 -16.42 0.93 -11.24
N TYR A 10 -17.59 0.55 -10.74
CA TYR A 10 -18.17 -0.75 -11.04
C TYR A 10 -18.43 -0.93 -12.53
N LYS A 11 -18.97 0.10 -13.21
CA LYS A 11 -19.16 0.06 -14.67
C LYS A 11 -17.84 -0.07 -15.43
N VAL A 12 -16.81 0.67 -15.03
CA VAL A 12 -15.46 0.52 -15.61
C VAL A 12 -14.92 -0.88 -15.34
N TYR A 13 -15.02 -1.38 -14.11
CA TYR A 13 -14.56 -2.71 -13.73
C TYR A 13 -15.21 -3.81 -14.58
N ARG A 14 -16.53 -3.74 -14.78
CA ARG A 14 -17.27 -4.67 -15.65
C ARG A 14 -16.79 -4.63 -17.10
N PHE A 15 -16.57 -3.44 -17.63
CA PHE A 15 -15.97 -3.30 -18.96
C PHE A 15 -14.58 -3.94 -19.02
N LEU A 16 -13.74 -3.74 -17.99
CA LEU A 16 -12.40 -4.33 -17.96
C LEU A 16 -12.44 -5.86 -17.86
N GLU A 17 -13.33 -6.43 -17.03
CA GLU A 17 -13.54 -7.88 -16.94
C GLU A 17 -13.94 -8.50 -18.29
N GLU A 18 -14.67 -7.77 -19.12
CA GLU A 18 -15.17 -8.26 -20.42
C GLU A 18 -14.15 -8.11 -21.56
N ASN A 19 -13.16 -7.22 -21.41
CA ASN A 19 -12.24 -6.84 -22.50
C ASN A 19 -10.76 -7.15 -22.20
N PHE A 20 -10.39 -7.41 -20.95
CA PHE A 20 -9.01 -7.64 -20.52
C PHE A 20 -8.89 -8.92 -19.67
N ALA A 21 -7.77 -9.63 -19.82
CA ALA A 21 -7.38 -10.71 -18.92
C ALA A 21 -6.79 -10.13 -17.63
N LEU A 22 -7.66 -9.78 -16.67
CA LEU A 22 -7.29 -9.03 -15.45
C LEU A 22 -6.23 -9.72 -14.58
N GLU A 23 -6.05 -11.03 -14.69
CA GLU A 23 -5.00 -11.79 -14.01
C GLU A 23 -3.58 -11.37 -14.41
N HIS A 24 -3.42 -10.64 -15.52
CA HIS A 24 -2.13 -10.14 -16.00
C HIS A 24 -1.85 -8.68 -15.64
N PHE A 25 -2.76 -8.02 -14.93
CA PHE A 25 -2.66 -6.60 -14.62
C PHE A 25 -2.84 -6.34 -13.12
N LEU A 26 -2.10 -5.35 -12.63
CA LEU A 26 -2.46 -4.67 -11.38
C LEU A 26 -3.60 -3.70 -11.68
N LEU A 27 -4.65 -3.76 -10.86
CA LEU A 27 -5.82 -2.91 -10.99
C LEU A 27 -5.92 -2.00 -9.78
N ALA A 28 -6.00 -0.70 -10.00
CA ALA A 28 -6.12 0.29 -8.96
C ALA A 28 -7.20 1.34 -9.26
N PRO A 29 -7.74 2.00 -8.22
CA PRO A 29 -8.60 3.15 -8.43
C PRO A 29 -7.78 4.34 -8.93
N LEU A 30 -8.31 5.04 -9.93
CA LEU A 30 -7.72 6.25 -10.49
C LEU A 30 -8.47 7.50 -10.06
N SER A 31 -9.79 7.39 -9.92
CA SER A 31 -10.67 8.41 -9.38
C SER A 31 -12.00 7.76 -8.99
N ARG A 32 -12.97 8.54 -8.52
CA ARG A 32 -14.34 8.03 -8.32
C ARG A 32 -15.02 7.52 -9.59
N PHE A 33 -14.52 7.90 -10.76
CA PHE A 33 -15.10 7.56 -12.05
C PHE A 33 -14.24 6.60 -12.85
N GLY A 34 -13.03 6.26 -12.39
CA GLY A 34 -12.06 5.58 -13.23
C GLY A 34 -11.13 4.64 -12.48
N LEU A 35 -10.59 3.70 -13.24
CA LEU A 35 -9.63 2.69 -12.82
C LEU A 35 -8.41 2.76 -13.74
N ILE A 36 -7.30 2.26 -13.24
CA ILE A 36 -6.04 2.15 -13.99
C ILE A 36 -5.55 0.71 -13.94
N LEU A 37 -5.11 0.21 -15.09
CA LEU A 37 -4.40 -1.04 -15.23
C LEU A 37 -2.91 -0.75 -15.36
N GLU A 38 -2.09 -1.57 -14.72
CA GLU A 38 -0.64 -1.60 -14.89
C GLU A 38 -0.21 -3.04 -15.23
N ASP A 39 0.56 -3.20 -16.30
CA ASP A 39 1.08 -4.51 -16.69
C ASP A 39 2.39 -4.86 -15.95
N LYS A 40 2.95 -6.05 -16.22
CA LYS A 40 4.21 -6.50 -15.62
C LYS A 40 5.44 -5.67 -16.04
N THR A 41 5.35 -4.90 -17.12
CA THR A 41 6.44 -4.02 -17.59
C THR A 41 6.35 -2.62 -17.00
N GLY A 42 5.25 -2.32 -16.30
CA GLY A 42 4.97 -1.02 -15.71
C GLY A 42 4.22 -0.07 -16.66
N GLU A 43 3.80 -0.55 -17.84
CA GLU A 43 2.95 0.20 -18.76
C GLU A 43 1.55 0.35 -18.18
N LYS A 44 0.96 1.54 -18.35
CA LYS A 44 -0.31 1.91 -17.71
C LYS A 44 -1.34 2.36 -18.73
N ILE A 45 -2.56 1.90 -18.55
CA ILE A 45 -3.73 2.37 -19.28
C ILE A 45 -4.86 2.70 -18.31
N ALA A 46 -5.53 3.82 -18.55
CA ALA A 46 -6.54 4.36 -17.65
C ALA A 46 -7.90 4.45 -18.34
N PHE A 47 -8.96 4.10 -17.60
CA PHE A 47 -10.33 4.15 -18.08
C PHE A 47 -11.21 4.91 -17.10
N ALA A 48 -12.15 5.70 -17.61
CA ALA A 48 -13.16 6.38 -16.80
C ALA A 48 -14.55 6.29 -17.43
N PHE A 49 -15.57 6.26 -16.57
CA PHE A 49 -16.96 6.38 -16.98
C PHE A 49 -17.34 7.85 -17.11
N LEU A 50 -17.41 8.35 -18.34
CA LEU A 50 -17.69 9.74 -18.68
C LEU A 50 -18.80 9.78 -19.75
N ASN A 51 -19.69 10.77 -19.68
CA ASN A 51 -20.76 10.95 -20.67
C ASN A 51 -21.57 9.65 -20.94
N ASN A 52 -21.90 8.91 -19.87
CA ASN A 52 -22.60 7.63 -19.91
C ASN A 52 -21.89 6.47 -20.65
N CYS A 53 -20.58 6.54 -20.87
CA CYS A 53 -19.81 5.44 -21.46
C CYS A 53 -18.44 5.29 -20.82
N VAL A 54 -17.82 4.11 -20.94
CA VAL A 54 -16.43 3.89 -20.54
C VAL A 54 -15.53 4.39 -21.65
N GLN A 55 -14.55 5.22 -21.30
CA GLN A 55 -13.59 5.81 -22.23
C GLN A 55 -12.17 5.61 -21.70
N GLU A 56 -11.22 5.34 -22.59
CA GLU A 56 -9.81 5.48 -22.28
C GLU A 56 -9.49 6.96 -22.03
N ILE A 57 -8.71 7.22 -20.99
CA ILE A 57 -8.29 8.57 -20.60
C ILE A 57 -6.77 8.60 -20.42
N PRO A 58 -6.13 9.77 -20.56
CA PRO A 58 -4.71 9.87 -20.25
C PRO A 58 -4.44 9.52 -18.79
N VAL A 59 -3.35 8.81 -18.55
CA VAL A 59 -2.87 8.54 -17.19
C VAL A 59 -2.46 9.88 -16.56
N PRO A 60 -3.08 10.30 -15.43
CA PRO A 60 -2.74 11.55 -14.77
C PRO A 60 -1.30 11.50 -14.25
N ALA A 61 -0.56 12.58 -14.48
CA ALA A 61 0.75 12.75 -13.90
C ALA A 61 0.66 12.82 -12.37
N PRO A 62 1.63 12.24 -11.63
CA PRO A 62 1.74 12.45 -10.19
C PRO A 62 1.85 13.93 -9.82
N ALA A 63 1.28 14.32 -8.69
CA ALA A 63 1.44 15.67 -8.17
C ALA A 63 2.91 15.97 -7.84
N ALA A 64 3.37 17.18 -8.11
CA ALA A 64 4.73 17.62 -7.75
C ALA A 64 4.92 17.66 -6.22
N PRO A 65 6.15 17.47 -5.70
CA PRO A 65 6.41 17.45 -4.25
C PRO A 65 5.89 18.69 -3.49
N GLU A 66 5.93 19.86 -4.11
CA GLU A 66 5.42 21.11 -3.55
C GLU A 66 3.90 21.06 -3.39
N THR A 67 3.20 20.53 -4.38
CA THR A 67 1.74 20.33 -4.36
C THR A 67 1.34 19.32 -3.29
N VAL A 68 2.08 18.21 -3.18
CA VAL A 68 1.86 17.20 -2.13
C VAL A 68 2.03 17.83 -0.76
N THR A 69 3.13 18.58 -0.55
CA THR A 69 3.42 19.24 0.72
C THR A 69 2.35 20.28 1.09
N ALA A 70 1.93 21.10 0.14
CA ALA A 70 0.88 22.10 0.34
C ALA A 70 -0.46 21.43 0.71
N PHE A 71 -0.84 20.38 -0.03
CA PHE A 71 -2.06 19.62 0.24
C PHE A 71 -2.03 18.97 1.62
N LEU A 72 -0.93 18.32 2.02
CA LEU A 72 -0.81 17.69 3.34
C LEU A 72 -0.91 18.72 4.48
N LYS A 73 -0.36 19.93 4.30
CA LYS A 73 -0.54 21.02 5.28
C LYS A 73 -2.01 21.42 5.40
N GLN A 74 -2.70 21.61 4.27
CA GLN A 74 -4.12 21.94 4.24
C GLN A 74 -4.98 20.84 4.86
N PHE A 75 -4.74 19.59 4.48
CA PHE A 75 -5.44 18.40 5.00
C PHE A 75 -5.33 18.30 6.52
N ARG A 76 -4.14 18.55 7.08
CA ARG A 76 -3.91 18.56 8.54
C ARG A 76 -4.61 19.73 9.26
N SER A 77 -4.96 20.80 8.54
CA SER A 77 -5.69 21.96 9.07
C SER A 77 -7.21 21.87 8.95
N LEU A 78 -7.76 20.81 8.35
CA LEU A 78 -9.21 20.62 8.22
C LEU A 78 -9.87 20.51 9.61
N THR A 79 -11.06 21.10 9.74
CA THR A 79 -11.88 21.07 10.96
C THR A 79 -13.29 20.59 10.62
N PRO A 80 -13.74 19.42 11.10
CA PRO A 80 -12.98 18.46 11.90
C PRO A 80 -11.85 17.81 11.10
N ARG A 81 -10.80 17.39 11.80
CA ARG A 81 -9.68 16.67 11.18
C ARG A 81 -10.17 15.30 10.71
N PRO A 82 -9.90 14.91 9.45
CA PRO A 82 -10.22 13.56 8.99
C PRO A 82 -9.52 12.53 9.85
N VAL A 83 -10.29 11.58 10.36
CA VAL A 83 -9.76 10.44 11.12
C VAL A 83 -9.72 9.26 10.16
N ILE A 84 -8.52 8.93 9.70
CA ILE A 84 -8.27 7.84 8.75
C ILE A 84 -7.44 6.81 9.49
N HIS A 85 -8.04 5.64 9.73
CA HIS A 85 -7.43 4.58 10.53
C HIS A 85 -6.82 3.47 9.69
N ASP A 86 -7.33 3.22 8.48
CA ASP A 86 -6.90 2.11 7.64
C ASP A 86 -6.95 2.49 6.16
N PHE A 87 -6.48 1.60 5.29
CA PHE A 87 -6.45 1.84 3.85
C PHE A 87 -7.85 1.97 3.24
N GLU A 88 -8.85 1.27 3.78
CA GLU A 88 -10.23 1.35 3.27
C GLU A 88 -10.84 2.73 3.58
N ALA A 89 -10.67 3.23 4.81
CA ALA A 89 -11.07 4.58 5.21
C ALA A 89 -10.34 5.64 4.37
N LEU A 90 -9.05 5.44 4.10
CA LEU A 90 -8.26 6.33 3.24
C LEU A 90 -8.83 6.34 1.82
N THR A 91 -9.08 5.17 1.25
CA THR A 91 -9.64 5.01 -0.10
C THR A 91 -10.98 5.72 -0.22
N ARG A 92 -11.88 5.50 0.74
CA ARG A 92 -13.19 6.16 0.77
C ARG A 92 -13.07 7.66 0.89
N TRP A 93 -12.17 8.15 1.74
CA TRP A 93 -11.94 9.58 1.88
C TRP A 93 -11.40 10.16 0.58
N TRP A 94 -10.36 9.56 0.01
CA TRP A 94 -9.71 9.98 -1.22
C TRP A 94 -10.67 10.02 -2.41
N LEU A 95 -11.55 9.03 -2.56
CA LEU A 95 -12.54 8.99 -3.63
C LEU A 95 -13.64 10.04 -3.49
N ASN A 96 -13.98 10.46 -2.27
CA ASN A 96 -15.11 11.36 -2.01
C ASN A 96 -14.69 12.82 -1.81
N ASN A 97 -13.41 13.11 -1.68
CA ASN A 97 -12.90 14.46 -1.42
C ASN A 97 -12.03 14.96 -2.58
N PRO A 98 -12.19 16.23 -3.01
CA PRO A 98 -11.26 16.82 -3.96
C PRO A 98 -9.83 16.75 -3.43
N ASN A 99 -8.94 16.17 -4.21
CA ASN A 99 -7.53 16.08 -3.86
C ASN A 99 -6.68 16.00 -5.14
N PRO A 100 -5.45 16.54 -5.12
CA PRO A 100 -4.57 16.53 -6.29
C PRO A 100 -3.73 15.25 -6.39
N LEU A 101 -3.84 14.33 -5.43
CA LEU A 101 -2.93 13.20 -5.28
C LEU A 101 -3.40 12.02 -6.12
N THR A 102 -2.44 11.33 -6.74
CA THR A 102 -2.68 9.95 -7.19
C THR A 102 -2.98 9.06 -5.98
N TYR A 103 -3.62 7.90 -6.20
CA TYR A 103 -3.94 6.99 -5.12
C TYR A 103 -2.68 6.51 -4.37
N GLN A 104 -1.60 6.20 -5.10
CA GLN A 104 -0.31 5.86 -4.51
C GLN A 104 0.24 6.98 -3.62
N GLN A 105 0.18 8.24 -4.08
CA GLN A 105 0.62 9.39 -3.27
C GLN A 105 -0.25 9.59 -2.03
N ALA A 106 -1.55 9.32 -2.11
CA ALA A 106 -2.44 9.39 -0.96
C ALA A 106 -2.11 8.31 0.09
N LEU A 107 -1.73 7.11 -0.35
CA LEU A 107 -1.25 6.03 0.52
C LEU A 107 0.15 6.29 1.10
N GLY A 108 0.96 7.13 0.44
CA GLY A 108 2.34 7.41 0.85
C GLY A 108 3.30 6.23 0.63
N MET A 109 3.00 5.36 -0.34
CA MET A 109 3.77 4.13 -0.61
C MET A 109 4.82 4.32 -1.70
N SER A 110 5.96 3.63 -1.55
CA SER A 110 6.91 3.43 -2.65
C SER A 110 6.28 2.59 -3.77
N ASP A 111 6.89 2.58 -4.95
CA ASP A 111 6.42 1.78 -6.08
C ASP A 111 6.36 0.28 -5.74
N ILE A 112 7.37 -0.24 -5.04
CA ILE A 112 7.44 -1.64 -4.62
C ILE A 112 6.28 -1.97 -3.66
N LEU A 113 6.12 -1.16 -2.61
CA LEU A 113 5.09 -1.40 -1.59
C LEU A 113 3.67 -1.22 -2.16
N TYR A 114 3.48 -0.28 -3.09
CA TYR A 114 2.21 -0.04 -3.75
C TYR A 114 1.82 -1.21 -4.67
N ARG A 115 2.75 -1.73 -5.48
CA ARG A 115 2.48 -2.92 -6.30
C ARG A 115 2.21 -4.14 -5.44
N HIS A 116 2.93 -4.29 -4.32
CA HIS A 116 2.68 -5.36 -3.35
C HIS A 116 1.26 -5.25 -2.77
N PHE A 117 0.85 -4.05 -2.36
CA PHE A 117 -0.51 -3.75 -1.88
C PHE A 117 -1.61 -4.10 -2.88
N LEU A 118 -1.38 -3.90 -4.18
CA LEU A 118 -2.37 -4.21 -5.21
C LEU A 118 -2.46 -5.72 -5.55
N SER A 119 -1.40 -6.48 -5.28
CA SER A 119 -1.27 -7.88 -5.70
C SER A 119 -1.45 -8.89 -4.58
N HIS A 120 -1.20 -8.50 -3.31
CA HIS A 120 -1.23 -9.39 -2.17
C HIS A 120 -2.36 -9.02 -1.19
N PRO A 121 -3.05 -10.01 -0.62
CA PRO A 121 -4.02 -9.73 0.45
C PRO A 121 -3.28 -9.25 1.71
N LEU A 122 -3.93 -8.37 2.48
CA LEU A 122 -3.41 -7.99 3.79
C LEU A 122 -3.43 -9.20 4.72
N ILE A 123 -2.31 -9.42 5.41
CA ILE A 123 -2.17 -10.50 6.39
C ILE A 123 -2.93 -10.19 7.69
N SER A 124 -3.29 -11.23 8.44
CA SER A 124 -3.89 -11.08 9.77
C SER A 124 -2.82 -10.80 10.84
N GLU A 125 -3.27 -10.45 12.04
CA GLU A 125 -2.39 -10.31 13.21
C GLU A 125 -1.65 -11.61 13.55
N ASP A 126 -2.35 -12.76 13.52
CA ASP A 126 -1.73 -14.08 13.78
C ASP A 126 -0.61 -14.38 12.77
N GLU A 127 -0.87 -14.08 11.50
CA GLU A 127 0.11 -14.28 10.43
C GLU A 127 1.29 -13.32 10.57
N THR A 128 1.03 -12.07 10.95
CA THR A 128 2.06 -11.08 11.28
C THR A 128 2.98 -11.59 12.39
N LEU A 129 2.40 -12.12 13.48
CA LEU A 129 3.16 -12.72 14.58
C LEU A 129 3.96 -13.94 14.13
N ARG A 130 3.36 -14.80 13.29
CA ARG A 130 4.02 -15.99 12.75
C ARG A 130 5.25 -15.61 11.92
N LEU A 131 5.11 -14.63 11.02
CA LEU A 131 6.21 -14.12 10.19
C LEU A 131 7.29 -13.48 11.05
N ALA A 132 6.94 -12.60 11.98
CA ALA A 132 7.93 -11.94 12.84
C ALA A 132 8.68 -12.92 13.75
N ARG A 133 8.04 -14.03 14.18
CA ARG A 133 8.67 -15.08 15.00
C ARG A 133 9.50 -16.07 14.21
N LYS A 134 9.42 -16.06 12.87
CA LYS A 134 10.26 -16.88 11.97
C LYS A 134 11.74 -16.60 12.15
N GLY A 135 12.11 -15.40 12.61
CA GLY A 135 13.49 -14.97 12.85
C GLY A 135 14.25 -14.55 11.59
N LEU A 136 13.80 -14.98 10.40
CA LEU A 136 14.28 -14.53 9.10
C LEU A 136 13.09 -14.31 8.16
N VAL A 137 12.94 -13.09 7.67
CA VAL A 137 11.79 -12.62 6.88
C VAL A 137 12.28 -12.23 5.49
N THR A 138 11.63 -12.72 4.44
CA THR A 138 11.93 -12.33 3.05
C THR A 138 11.48 -10.89 2.76
N GLU A 139 11.99 -10.26 1.70
CA GLU A 139 11.53 -8.92 1.29
C GLU A 139 10.02 -8.87 1.01
N SER A 140 9.46 -9.93 0.43
CA SER A 140 8.00 -10.04 0.21
C SER A 140 7.24 -10.08 1.54
N GLU A 141 7.65 -10.94 2.48
CA GLU A 141 7.03 -11.03 3.81
C GLU A 141 7.23 -9.72 4.60
N TYR A 142 8.34 -9.02 4.40
CA TYR A 142 8.58 -7.71 5.00
C TYR A 142 7.61 -6.65 4.47
N ASN A 143 7.30 -6.66 3.17
CA ASN A 143 6.25 -5.80 2.61
C ASN A 143 4.88 -6.14 3.21
N ASP A 144 4.55 -7.42 3.43
CA ASP A 144 3.31 -7.81 4.12
C ASP A 144 3.23 -7.22 5.53
N LEU A 145 4.32 -7.31 6.30
CA LEU A 145 4.43 -6.71 7.64
C LEU A 145 4.30 -5.18 7.60
N GLN A 146 4.91 -4.50 6.62
CA GLN A 146 4.77 -3.06 6.43
C GLN A 146 3.32 -2.67 6.14
N LEU A 147 2.65 -3.37 5.22
CA LEU A 147 1.26 -3.08 4.87
C LEU A 147 0.32 -3.32 6.06
N TRP A 148 0.49 -4.43 6.78
CA TRP A 148 -0.26 -4.68 8.01
C TRP A 148 -0.04 -3.54 9.01
N TYR A 149 1.22 -3.14 9.26
CA TYR A 149 1.54 -2.08 10.21
C TYR A 149 0.87 -0.74 9.85
N PHE A 150 0.97 -0.32 8.58
CA PHE A 150 0.38 0.93 8.10
C PHE A 150 -1.14 0.88 7.99
N ASN A 151 -1.75 -0.30 7.97
CA ASN A 151 -3.21 -0.50 7.94
C ASN A 151 -3.84 -0.41 9.35
N GLY A 152 -3.52 0.65 10.09
CA GLY A 152 -4.17 0.98 11.36
C GLY A 152 -3.54 0.45 12.63
N HIS A 153 -2.39 -0.21 12.52
CA HIS A 153 -1.68 -0.77 13.67
C HIS A 153 -0.59 0.17 14.22
N THR A 154 -0.36 1.34 13.61
CA THR A 154 0.70 2.28 13.99
C THR A 154 0.55 2.90 15.39
N MET A 155 -0.64 2.81 16.00
CA MET A 155 -0.92 3.40 17.32
C MET A 155 -0.76 2.44 18.48
N SER A 156 -1.03 1.15 18.27
CA SER A 156 -0.87 0.11 19.28
C SER A 156 0.42 -0.68 19.11
N CYS A 157 1.09 -0.58 17.96
CA CYS A 157 2.30 -1.33 17.64
C CYS A 157 3.48 -0.42 17.29
N TRP A 158 4.69 -0.94 17.45
CA TRP A 158 5.91 -0.36 16.91
C TRP A 158 6.56 -1.34 15.94
N PHE A 159 6.90 -0.85 14.75
CA PHE A 159 7.60 -1.63 13.73
C PHE A 159 8.72 -0.79 13.15
N GLY A 160 9.95 -1.31 13.15
CA GLY A 160 11.09 -0.56 12.64
C GLY A 160 12.43 -1.26 12.78
N PRO A 161 13.50 -0.64 12.23
CA PRO A 161 14.85 -1.16 12.33
C PRO A 161 15.36 -1.09 13.77
N LEU A 162 16.03 -2.15 14.21
CA LEU A 162 16.78 -2.21 15.47
C LEU A 162 18.28 -1.98 15.26
N GLY A 163 18.76 -2.16 14.04
CA GLY A 163 20.15 -1.92 13.66
C GLY A 163 20.59 -2.82 12.51
N VAL A 164 21.89 -2.79 12.23
CA VAL A 164 22.56 -3.68 11.28
C VAL A 164 23.77 -4.25 12.00
N ASP A 165 24.00 -5.55 11.87
CA ASP A 165 25.19 -6.22 12.43
C ASP A 165 25.90 -7.10 11.38
N GLY A 166 26.83 -7.95 11.84
CA GLY A 166 27.57 -8.87 10.97
C GLY A 166 26.74 -10.01 10.40
N THR A 167 25.47 -10.14 10.80
CA THR A 167 24.53 -11.12 10.27
C THR A 167 23.61 -10.47 9.24
N GLY A 168 23.06 -9.29 9.54
CA GLY A 168 22.11 -8.64 8.64
C GLY A 168 21.42 -7.40 9.20
N SER A 169 20.43 -6.91 8.45
CA SER A 169 19.49 -5.88 8.90
C SER A 169 18.51 -6.47 9.91
N LEU A 170 18.54 -6.01 11.16
CA LEU A 170 17.67 -6.47 12.24
C LEU A 170 16.47 -5.54 12.40
N TYR A 171 15.27 -6.11 12.43
CA TYR A 171 14.01 -5.41 12.63
C TYR A 171 13.30 -5.91 13.88
N GLY A 172 12.48 -5.05 14.47
CA GLY A 172 11.63 -5.38 15.60
C GLY A 172 10.17 -5.06 15.31
N LEU A 173 9.29 -5.93 15.81
CA LEU A 173 7.85 -5.72 15.85
C LEU A 173 7.38 -5.90 17.30
N ILE A 174 6.74 -4.86 17.83
CA ILE A 174 6.27 -4.78 19.21
C ILE A 174 4.77 -4.54 19.20
N PHE A 175 4.02 -5.46 19.79
CA PHE A 175 2.59 -5.33 20.07
C PHE A 175 2.38 -4.73 21.46
N ASP A 176 1.21 -4.12 21.66
CA ASP A 176 0.86 -3.42 22.89
C ASP A 176 1.95 -2.42 23.30
N TYR A 177 2.44 -1.68 22.31
CA TYR A 177 3.48 -0.69 22.49
C TYR A 177 3.02 0.38 23.48
N GLN A 178 3.93 0.82 24.36
CA GLN A 178 3.66 1.75 25.46
C GLN A 178 2.72 1.22 26.55
N THR A 179 2.44 -0.08 26.59
CA THR A 179 1.73 -0.73 27.70
C THR A 179 2.71 -1.38 28.70
N ALA A 180 2.18 -1.89 29.82
CA ALA A 180 2.98 -2.55 30.85
C ALA A 180 3.58 -3.90 30.43
N SER A 181 3.01 -4.56 29.41
CA SER A 181 3.37 -5.92 29.00
C SER A 181 3.46 -6.05 27.47
N PRO A 182 4.40 -5.36 26.81
CA PRO A 182 4.52 -5.40 25.36
C PRO A 182 5.04 -6.77 24.87
N THR A 183 4.45 -7.29 23.80
CA THR A 183 4.97 -8.50 23.14
C THR A 183 5.99 -8.10 22.09
N LYS A 184 7.27 -8.42 22.33
CA LYS A 184 8.40 -8.06 21.47
C LYS A 184 8.82 -9.25 20.61
N THR A 185 9.00 -8.99 19.32
CA THR A 185 9.57 -9.94 18.35
C THR A 185 10.65 -9.24 17.55
N GLN A 186 11.62 -10.02 17.06
CA GLN A 186 12.71 -9.52 16.23
C GLN A 186 13.04 -10.54 15.15
N PHE A 187 13.48 -10.05 13.99
CA PHE A 187 13.84 -10.88 12.86
C PHE A 187 14.88 -10.17 11.99
N TYR A 188 15.66 -10.96 11.27
CA TYR A 188 16.52 -10.46 10.20
C TYR A 188 15.72 -10.34 8.89
N LEU A 189 16.02 -9.33 8.09
CA LEU A 189 15.55 -9.24 6.72
C LEU A 189 16.51 -10.04 5.81
N LEU A 190 15.97 -10.94 5.00
CA LEU A 190 16.70 -11.65 3.95
C LEU A 190 16.85 -10.73 2.72
N ASP A 191 17.62 -9.66 2.89
CA ASP A 191 18.03 -8.72 1.84
C ASP A 191 19.41 -9.12 1.25
N ASP A 192 19.87 -8.37 0.25
CA ASP A 192 21.20 -8.58 -0.35
C ASP A 192 22.32 -8.54 0.69
N TYR A 193 22.22 -7.66 1.69
CA TYR A 193 23.22 -7.55 2.73
C TYR A 193 23.30 -8.82 3.58
N TYR A 194 22.14 -9.38 4.00
CA TYR A 194 22.09 -10.66 4.69
C TYR A 194 22.68 -11.79 3.84
N ARG A 195 22.36 -11.84 2.54
CA ARG A 195 22.90 -12.87 1.62
C ARG A 195 24.42 -12.80 1.53
N VAL A 196 24.96 -11.59 1.36
CA VAL A 196 26.42 -11.34 1.30
C VAL A 196 27.10 -11.75 2.60
N MET A 197 26.58 -11.32 3.75
CA MET A 197 27.18 -11.59 5.06
C MET A 197 27.13 -13.06 5.45
N ASN A 198 26.13 -13.80 4.99
CA ASN A 198 25.95 -15.22 5.32
C ASN A 198 26.39 -16.16 4.17
N HIS A 199 27.08 -15.64 3.15
CA HIS A 199 27.60 -16.41 2.02
C HIS A 199 26.54 -17.27 1.32
N LEU A 200 25.33 -16.74 1.18
CA LEU A 200 24.24 -17.39 0.45
C LEU A 200 24.38 -17.09 -1.04
N THR A 201 24.46 -18.13 -1.87
CA THR A 201 24.37 -18.00 -3.34
C THR A 201 22.91 -17.82 -3.74
N GLU A 202 22.66 -17.06 -4.82
CA GLU A 202 21.34 -16.89 -5.44
C GLU A 202 20.70 -18.23 -5.84
#